data_AF-A0A359M400-F1
#
_entry.id   AF-A0A359M400-F1
#
_cell.length_a   1.000
_cell.length_b   1.000
_cell.length_c   1.000
_cell.angle_alpha   90.00
_cell.angle_beta   90.00
_cell.angle_gamma   90.00
#
_symmetry.space_group_name_H-M   'P 1'
#
loop_
_entity.id
_entity.type
_entity.pdbx_description
1 polymer ?
#
loop_
_entity_poly.entity_id
_entity_poly.type
_entity_poly.pdbx_seq_one_letter_code
_entity_poly.pdbx_strand_id
1 'polypeptide(L)'
;MTVEARMIQLLMEEHGEIERMLDALETRVAELGRGEFPTAFFTEALDFFRDFADGRHHQKEEDVLFPRMIAAGLPSPGGPVDCMLKDHQAGRAHVAAMRASLAAAGAGDSEAIETVRSRATAYIGMLRDHIWKEDNILFPMAEQLVGREELELALSR
;
A
#
# COMPACT_ATOMS: atom_id res chain seq x y z
N MET A 1 10.80 -26.05 14.63
CA MET A 1 11.47 -24.78 14.32
C MET A 1 10.39 -23.82 13.88
N THR A 2 9.90 -22.99 14.80
CA THR A 2 9.06 -21.85 14.44
C THR A 2 9.95 -20.88 13.68
N VAL A 3 9.59 -20.56 12.44
CA VAL A 3 10.19 -19.42 11.76
C VAL A 3 9.65 -18.20 12.49
N GLU A 4 10.44 -17.64 13.40
CA GLU A 4 10.17 -16.29 13.90
C GLU A 4 10.36 -15.34 12.72
N ALA A 5 9.25 -14.99 12.06
CA ALA A 5 9.26 -13.91 11.09
C ALA A 5 9.34 -12.61 11.88
N ARG A 6 10.47 -11.89 11.73
CA ARG A 6 10.64 -10.55 12.27
C ARG A 6 9.63 -9.62 11.60
N MET A 7 8.95 -8.77 12.35
CA MET A 7 7.89 -7.88 11.84
C MET A 7 8.28 -7.18 10.53
N ILE A 8 9.50 -6.63 10.48
CA ILE A 8 10.05 -5.97 9.29
C ILE A 8 10.17 -6.93 8.10
N GLN A 9 10.64 -8.15 8.31
CA GLN A 9 10.75 -9.13 7.23
C GLN A 9 9.37 -9.48 6.66
N LEU A 10 8.36 -9.66 7.52
CA LEU A 10 6.99 -9.88 7.05
C LEU A 10 6.49 -8.72 6.21
N LEU A 11 6.68 -7.48 6.66
CA LEU A 11 6.24 -6.28 5.90
C LEU A 11 6.94 -6.19 4.54
N MET A 12 8.24 -6.48 4.47
CA MET A 12 8.98 -6.54 3.21
C MET A 12 8.51 -7.68 2.28
N GLU A 13 8.13 -8.84 2.83
CA GLU A 13 7.54 -9.94 2.05
C GLU A 13 6.18 -9.53 1.46
N GLU A 14 5.37 -8.81 2.24
CA GLU A 14 4.08 -8.27 1.78
C GLU A 14 4.25 -7.17 0.73
N HIS A 15 5.27 -6.32 0.84
CA HIS A 15 5.64 -5.37 -0.22
C HIS A 15 5.85 -6.07 -1.56
N GLY A 16 6.54 -7.22 -1.58
CA GLY A 16 6.71 -8.00 -2.81
C GLY A 16 5.39 -8.54 -3.41
N GLU A 17 4.36 -8.77 -2.60
CA GLU A 17 3.01 -9.08 -3.10
C GLU A 17 2.30 -7.85 -3.65
N ILE A 18 2.44 -6.71 -2.97
CA ILE A 18 1.85 -5.43 -3.39
C ILE A 18 2.47 -4.97 -4.71
N GLU A 19 3.79 -5.00 -4.85
CA GLU A 19 4.51 -4.64 -6.07
C GLU A 19 4.08 -5.50 -7.27
N ARG A 20 3.90 -6.82 -7.08
CA ARG A 20 3.38 -7.69 -8.15
C ARG A 20 1.98 -7.30 -8.61
N MET A 21 1.10 -6.87 -7.70
CA MET A 21 -0.21 -6.35 -8.09
C MET A 21 -0.11 -4.98 -8.77
N LEU A 22 0.84 -4.12 -8.36
CA LEU A 22 1.10 -2.85 -9.03
C LEU A 22 1.57 -3.05 -10.48
N ASP A 23 2.42 -4.04 -10.74
CA ASP A 23 2.88 -4.39 -12.09
C ASP A 23 1.72 -4.87 -12.98
N ALA A 24 0.83 -5.70 -12.42
CA ALA A 24 -0.37 -6.15 -13.10
C ALA A 24 -1.31 -4.97 -13.40
N LEU A 25 -1.50 -4.06 -12.44
CA LEU A 25 -2.30 -2.85 -12.59
C LEU A 25 -1.72 -1.94 -13.69
N GLU A 26 -0.41 -1.69 -13.67
CA GLU A 26 0.28 -0.86 -14.66
C GLU A 26 0.10 -1.41 -16.07
N THR A 27 0.28 -2.72 -16.24
CA THR A 27 0.06 -3.40 -17.52
C THR A 27 -1.38 -3.19 -17.99
N ARG A 28 -2.37 -3.37 -17.10
CA ARG A 28 -3.78 -3.21 -17.48
C ARG A 28 -4.15 -1.77 -17.82
N VAL A 29 -3.60 -0.80 -17.07
CA VAL A 29 -3.81 0.63 -17.32
C VAL A 29 -3.28 1.03 -18.70
N ALA A 30 -2.14 0.47 -19.13
CA ALA A 30 -1.57 0.72 -20.46
C ALA A 30 -2.45 0.18 -21.61
N GLU A 31 -3.28 -0.83 -21.34
CA GLU A 31 -4.20 -1.42 -22.31
C GLU A 31 -5.57 -0.71 -22.40
N LEU A 32 -5.92 0.13 -21.40
CA LEU A 32 -7.20 0.83 -21.39
C LEU A 32 -7.41 1.64 -22.69
N GLY A 33 -8.63 1.57 -23.23
CA GLY A 33 -8.99 2.17 -24.52
C GLY A 33 -8.77 1.24 -25.72
N ARG A 34 -8.19 0.05 -25.51
CA ARG A 34 -8.10 -1.02 -26.51
C ARG A 34 -9.15 -2.10 -26.23
N GLY A 35 -10.40 -1.80 -26.56
CA GLY A 35 -11.53 -2.71 -26.39
C GLY A 35 -12.34 -2.45 -25.11
N GLU A 36 -13.04 -3.48 -24.65
CA GLU A 36 -13.92 -3.38 -23.48
C GLU A 36 -13.15 -3.08 -22.19
N PHE A 37 -13.77 -2.30 -21.31
CA PHE A 37 -13.18 -1.99 -20.02
C PHE A 37 -13.12 -3.26 -19.15
N PRO A 38 -11.95 -3.60 -18.57
CA PRO A 38 -11.74 -4.87 -17.87
C PRO A 38 -12.23 -4.78 -16.41
N THR A 39 -13.55 -4.61 -16.22
CA THR A 39 -14.18 -4.37 -14.92
C THR A 39 -13.82 -5.41 -13.85
N ALA A 40 -13.78 -6.69 -14.22
CA ALA A 40 -13.46 -7.78 -13.28
C ALA A 40 -12.06 -7.61 -12.69
N PHE A 41 -11.05 -7.39 -13.55
CA PHE A 41 -9.68 -7.17 -13.10
C PHE A 41 -9.57 -5.97 -12.16
N PHE A 42 -10.14 -4.82 -12.52
CA PHE A 42 -10.06 -3.64 -11.67
C PHE A 42 -10.81 -3.82 -10.35
N THR A 43 -11.90 -4.59 -10.34
CA THR A 43 -12.62 -4.90 -9.10
C THR A 43 -11.74 -5.72 -8.15
N GLU A 44 -11.13 -6.79 -8.66
CA GLU A 44 -10.24 -7.67 -7.89
C GLU A 44 -9.00 -6.93 -7.41
N ALA A 45 -8.38 -6.11 -8.25
CA ALA A 45 -7.21 -5.30 -7.87
C ALA A 45 -7.56 -4.30 -6.76
N LEU A 46 -8.70 -3.60 -6.86
CA LEU A 46 -9.12 -2.67 -5.81
C LEU A 46 -9.55 -3.36 -4.51
N ASP A 47 -10.07 -4.59 -4.59
CA ASP A 47 -10.31 -5.42 -3.39
C ASP A 47 -8.99 -5.83 -2.75
N PHE A 48 -7.99 -6.25 -3.53
CA PHE A 48 -6.65 -6.53 -3.03
C PHE A 48 -6.02 -5.33 -2.32
N PHE A 49 -6.04 -4.14 -2.92
CA PHE A 49 -5.47 -2.95 -2.29
C PHE A 49 -6.21 -2.54 -1.01
N ARG A 50 -7.54 -2.69 -0.98
CA ARG A 50 -8.34 -2.42 0.22
C ARG A 50 -8.06 -3.43 1.33
N ASP A 51 -8.13 -4.72 1.02
CA ASP A 51 -8.17 -5.79 2.03
C ASP A 51 -6.78 -6.28 2.44
N PHE A 52 -5.79 -6.15 1.55
CA PHE A 52 -4.43 -6.56 1.83
C PHE A 52 -3.50 -5.38 2.07
N ALA A 53 -3.29 -4.51 1.08
CA ALA A 53 -2.32 -3.43 1.21
C ALA A 53 -2.72 -2.48 2.35
N ASP A 54 -3.97 -2.05 2.40
CA ASP A 54 -4.45 -1.17 3.47
C ASP A 54 -4.90 -1.97 4.72
N GLY A 55 -5.91 -2.84 4.57
CA GLY A 55 -6.57 -3.53 5.68
C GLY A 55 -5.76 -4.63 6.38
N ARG A 56 -4.54 -4.95 5.91
CA ARG A 56 -3.64 -5.88 6.60
C ARG A 56 -2.23 -5.34 6.73
N HIS A 57 -1.65 -4.84 5.65
CA HIS A 57 -0.27 -4.38 5.66
C HIS A 57 -0.13 -3.03 6.38
N HIS A 58 -0.76 -1.96 5.88
CA HIS A 58 -0.73 -0.65 6.57
C HIS A 58 -1.31 -0.75 7.99
N GLN A 59 -2.30 -1.61 8.24
CA GLN A 59 -2.82 -1.78 9.60
C GLN A 59 -1.75 -2.26 10.59
N LYS A 60 -0.86 -3.20 10.20
CA LYS A 60 0.26 -3.61 11.09
C LYS A 60 1.20 -2.43 11.38
N GLU A 61 1.36 -1.54 10.41
CA GLU A 61 2.22 -0.38 10.55
C GLU A 61 1.58 0.69 11.45
N GLU A 62 0.35 1.10 11.13
CA GLU A 62 -0.40 2.13 11.85
C GLU A 62 -0.72 1.70 13.29
N ASP A 63 -1.06 0.42 13.54
CA ASP A 63 -1.47 -0.06 14.86
C ASP A 63 -0.29 -0.56 15.71
N VAL A 64 0.82 -0.97 15.10
CA VAL A 64 1.92 -1.64 15.83
C VAL A 64 3.28 -1.00 15.61
N LEU A 65 3.76 -0.92 14.36
CA LEU A 65 5.12 -0.45 14.10
C LEU A 65 5.29 1.04 14.42
N PHE A 66 4.44 1.90 13.85
CA PHE A 66 4.53 3.34 14.00
C PHE A 66 4.38 3.80 15.46
N PRO A 67 3.42 3.28 16.27
CA PRO A 67 3.36 3.61 17.69
C PRO A 67 4.62 3.25 18.46
N ARG A 68 5.25 2.11 18.16
CA ARG A 68 6.50 1.68 18.80
C ARG A 68 7.67 2.59 18.42
N MET A 69 7.77 2.99 17.15
CA MET A 69 8.79 3.94 16.70
C MET A 69 8.63 5.30 17.41
N ILE A 70 7.40 5.81 17.53
CA ILE A 70 7.13 7.05 18.26
C ILE A 70 7.48 6.91 19.75
N ALA A 71 7.10 5.80 20.38
CA ALA A 71 7.45 5.52 21.78
C ALA A 71 8.96 5.43 22.00
N ALA A 72 9.71 4.96 21.00
CA ALA A 72 11.17 4.92 20.99
C ALA A 72 11.85 6.28 20.67
N GLY A 73 11.07 7.35 20.53
CA GLY A 73 11.57 8.73 20.43
C GLY A 73 11.54 9.33 19.02
N LEU A 74 10.89 8.70 18.05
CA LEU A 74 10.69 9.30 16.73
C LEU A 74 9.76 10.52 16.85
N PRO A 75 10.12 11.69 16.27
CA PRO A 75 9.27 12.87 16.36
C PRO A 75 7.88 12.66 15.77
N SER A 76 6.85 13.06 16.50
CA SER A 76 5.48 13.21 16.01
C SER A 76 4.77 14.32 16.81
N PRO A 77 4.11 15.30 16.16
CA PRO A 77 3.90 15.41 14.71
C PRO A 77 5.12 15.99 13.96
N GLY A 78 5.13 15.82 12.64
CA GLY A 78 6.11 16.36 11.70
C GLY A 78 7.29 15.45 11.38
N GLY A 79 7.24 14.18 11.80
CA GLY A 79 8.30 13.20 11.55
C GLY A 79 8.04 12.27 10.36
N PRO A 80 8.93 11.29 10.13
CA PRO A 80 8.80 10.30 9.06
C PRO A 80 7.47 9.54 9.07
N VAL A 81 6.96 9.16 10.25
CA VAL A 81 5.67 8.46 10.39
C VAL A 81 4.51 9.32 9.86
N ASP A 82 4.51 10.63 10.13
CA ASP A 82 3.44 11.51 9.62
C ASP A 82 3.48 11.65 8.09
N CYS A 83 4.64 11.43 7.47
CA CYS A 83 4.76 11.36 6.01
C CYS A 83 4.08 10.09 5.49
N MET A 84 4.35 8.92 6.10
CA MET A 84 3.77 7.65 5.70
C MET A 84 2.24 7.65 5.87
N LEU A 85 1.74 8.16 6.99
CA LEU A 85 0.29 8.28 7.22
C LEU A 85 -0.42 9.15 6.18
N LYS A 86 0.26 10.17 5.63
CA LYS A 86 -0.28 10.97 4.53
C LYS A 86 -0.29 10.20 3.22
N ASP A 87 0.77 9.44 2.94
CA ASP A 87 0.84 8.55 1.78
C ASP A 87 -0.29 7.50 1.85
N HIS A 88 -0.53 6.88 3.01
CA HIS A 88 -1.64 5.93 3.22
C HIS A 88 -3.00 6.58 2.95
N GLN A 89 -3.24 7.78 3.49
CA GLN A 89 -4.48 8.52 3.25
C GLN A 89 -4.68 8.87 1.77
N ALA A 90 -3.61 9.29 1.09
CA ALA A 90 -3.65 9.52 -0.35
C ALA A 90 -3.96 8.23 -1.12
N GLY A 91 -3.36 7.10 -0.72
CA GLY A 91 -3.62 5.78 -1.31
C GLY A 91 -5.09 5.37 -1.19
N ARG A 92 -5.66 5.49 0.01
CA ARG A 92 -7.10 5.25 0.26
C ARG A 92 -7.97 6.13 -0.63
N ALA A 93 -7.60 7.40 -0.83
CA ALA A 93 -8.35 8.31 -1.71
C ALA A 93 -8.29 7.89 -3.19
N HIS A 94 -7.14 7.42 -3.70
CA HIS A 94 -7.02 6.91 -5.06
C HIS A 94 -7.87 5.65 -5.28
N VAL A 95 -7.80 4.69 -4.35
CA VAL A 95 -8.59 3.45 -4.39
C VAL A 95 -10.08 3.75 -4.38
N ALA A 96 -10.53 4.67 -3.51
CA ALA A 96 -11.92 5.09 -3.46
C ALA A 96 -12.39 5.76 -4.76
N ALA A 97 -11.57 6.65 -5.34
CA ALA A 97 -11.91 7.32 -6.59
C ALA A 97 -12.02 6.33 -7.76
N MET A 98 -11.10 5.37 -7.88
CA MET A 98 -11.20 4.32 -8.90
C MET A 98 -12.46 3.48 -8.71
N ARG A 99 -12.76 3.07 -7.47
CA ARG A 99 -13.95 2.26 -7.14
C ARG A 99 -15.23 2.96 -7.56
N ALA A 100 -15.35 4.26 -7.27
CA ALA A 100 -16.53 5.06 -7.61
C ALA A 100 -16.77 5.13 -9.12
N SER A 101 -15.71 5.08 -9.93
CA SER A 101 -15.78 5.16 -11.39
C SER A 101 -15.97 3.82 -12.10
N LEU A 102 -15.78 2.68 -11.43
CA LEU A 102 -15.76 1.36 -12.09
C LEU A 102 -17.04 1.02 -12.85
N ALA A 103 -18.21 1.31 -12.28
CA ALA A 103 -19.49 0.98 -12.92
C ALA A 103 -19.69 1.76 -14.23
N ALA A 104 -19.40 3.06 -14.21
CA ALA A 104 -19.50 3.91 -15.39
C ALA A 104 -18.43 3.55 -16.45
N ALA A 105 -17.21 3.27 -16.00
CA ALA A 105 -16.13 2.82 -16.89
C ALA A 105 -16.47 1.48 -17.58
N GLY A 106 -17.06 0.54 -16.83
CA GLY A 106 -17.58 -0.73 -17.36
C GLY A 106 -18.72 -0.56 -18.36
N ALA A 107 -19.47 0.54 -18.29
CA ALA A 107 -20.50 0.90 -19.26
C ALA A 107 -19.96 1.66 -20.49
N GLY A 108 -18.64 1.89 -20.56
CA GLY A 108 -17.98 2.57 -21.68
C GLY A 108 -17.91 4.09 -21.55
N ASP A 109 -18.18 4.66 -20.37
CA ASP A 109 -18.03 6.10 -20.14
C ASP A 109 -16.55 6.50 -20.21
N SER A 110 -16.21 7.38 -21.16
CA SER A 110 -14.82 7.79 -21.41
C SER A 110 -14.20 8.60 -20.28
N GLU A 111 -14.99 9.42 -19.58
CA GLU A 111 -14.51 10.23 -18.46
C GLU A 111 -14.23 9.35 -17.23
N ALA A 112 -15.09 8.36 -16.99
CA ALA A 112 -14.88 7.36 -15.96
C ALA A 112 -13.64 6.50 -16.23
N ILE A 113 -13.44 6.05 -17.48
CA ILE A 113 -12.23 5.31 -17.89
C ILE A 113 -10.97 6.15 -17.65
N GLU A 114 -10.98 7.43 -18.03
CA GLU A 114 -9.84 8.31 -17.81
C GLU A 114 -9.60 8.61 -16.32
N THR A 115 -10.66 8.68 -15.53
CA THR A 115 -10.56 8.76 -14.07
C THR A 115 -9.87 7.52 -13.50
N VAL A 116 -10.26 6.32 -13.93
CA VAL A 116 -9.59 5.08 -13.49
C VAL A 116 -8.12 5.09 -13.91
N ARG A 117 -7.82 5.44 -15.17
CA ARG A 117 -6.45 5.50 -15.69
C ARG A 117 -5.58 6.44 -14.86
N SER A 118 -5.99 7.70 -14.75
CA SER A 118 -5.21 8.74 -14.06
C SER A 118 -5.02 8.43 -12.56
N ARG A 119 -6.05 7.92 -11.89
CA ARG A 119 -5.96 7.54 -10.46
C ARG A 119 -5.10 6.31 -10.25
N ALA A 120 -5.18 5.31 -11.13
CA ALA A 120 -4.33 4.13 -11.08
C ALA A 120 -2.85 4.50 -11.30
N THR A 121 -2.54 5.30 -12.32
CA THR A 121 -1.16 5.75 -12.59
C THR A 121 -0.59 6.53 -11.42
N ALA A 122 -1.36 7.45 -10.83
CA ALA A 122 -0.93 8.20 -9.65
C ALA A 122 -0.73 7.29 -8.42
N TYR A 123 -1.63 6.32 -8.20
CA TYR A 123 -1.53 5.35 -7.12
C TYR A 123 -0.28 4.46 -7.27
N ILE A 124 0.00 3.95 -8.48
CA ILE A 124 1.19 3.13 -8.75
C ILE A 124 2.47 3.90 -8.41
N GLY A 125 2.61 5.12 -8.93
CA GLY A 125 3.80 5.92 -8.71
C GLY A 125 4.01 6.25 -7.22
N MET A 126 2.94 6.65 -6.54
CA MET A 126 2.99 6.99 -5.12
C MET A 126 3.25 5.76 -4.24
N LEU A 127 2.61 4.61 -4.49
CA LEU A 127 2.80 3.43 -3.64
C LEU A 127 4.19 2.81 -3.82
N ARG A 128 4.76 2.84 -5.03
CA ARG A 128 6.17 2.42 -5.24
C ARG A 128 7.14 3.33 -4.49
N ASP A 129 6.92 4.65 -4.52
CA ASP A 129 7.74 5.61 -3.77
C ASP A 129 7.59 5.43 -2.25
N HIS A 130 6.37 5.14 -1.79
CA HIS A 130 6.07 4.83 -0.40
C HIS A 130 6.80 3.56 0.08
N ILE A 131 6.63 2.44 -0.60
CA ILE A 131 7.32 1.17 -0.32
C ILE A 131 8.84 1.37 -0.30
N TRP A 132 9.38 2.13 -1.25
CA TRP A 132 10.81 2.42 -1.28
C TRP A 132 11.27 3.17 -0.02
N LYS A 133 10.53 4.18 0.45
CA LYS A 133 10.86 4.91 1.68
C LYS A 133 10.83 3.98 2.89
N GLU A 134 9.87 3.06 2.94
CA GLU A 134 9.75 2.14 4.06
C GLU A 134 10.91 1.16 4.10
N ASP A 135 11.14 0.43 3.00
CA ASP A 135 12.18 -0.58 2.91
C ASP A 135 13.59 -0.02 3.12
N ASN A 136 13.86 1.19 2.59
CA ASN A 136 15.22 1.72 2.54
C ASN A 136 15.52 2.76 3.62
N ILE A 137 14.50 3.30 4.28
CA ILE A 137 14.68 4.38 5.27
C ILE A 137 13.97 4.05 6.57
N LEU A 138 12.65 3.83 6.54
CA LEU A 138 11.86 3.72 7.75
C LEU A 138 12.13 2.43 8.51
N PHE A 139 12.17 1.29 7.83
CA PHE A 139 12.41 -0.02 8.44
C PHE A 139 13.83 -0.14 9.01
N PRO A 140 14.91 0.27 8.31
CA PRO A 140 16.24 0.35 8.93
C PRO A 140 16.28 1.24 10.17
N MET A 141 15.54 2.35 10.16
CA MET A 141 15.43 3.25 11.31
C MET A 141 14.67 2.59 12.47
N ALA A 142 13.60 1.85 12.18
CA ALA A 142 12.84 1.09 13.16
C ALA A 142 13.72 0.04 13.86
N GLU A 143 14.52 -0.71 13.10
CA GLU A 143 15.45 -1.71 13.66
C GLU A 143 16.50 -1.08 14.58
N GLN A 144 16.94 0.15 14.29
CA GLN A 144 17.92 0.88 15.11
C GLN A 144 17.30 1.46 16.39
N LEU A 145 16.07 1.97 16.33
CA LEU A 145 15.42 2.67 17.44
C LEU A 145 14.72 1.73 18.42
N VAL A 146 13.94 0.79 17.89
CA VAL A 146 13.14 -0.14 18.71
C VAL A 146 13.97 -1.37 19.07
N GLY A 147 14.99 -1.71 18.27
CA GLY A 147 15.79 -2.91 18.46
C GLY A 147 15.13 -4.14 17.85
N ARG A 148 15.96 -5.00 17.26
CA ARG A 148 15.49 -6.18 16.49
C ARG A 148 14.69 -7.18 17.33
N GLU A 149 15.09 -7.41 18.59
CA GLU A 149 14.40 -8.35 19.50
C GLU A 149 13.02 -7.85 19.93
N GLU A 150 12.83 -6.53 20.05
CA GLU A 150 11.53 -5.98 20.43
C GLU A 150 10.52 -6.05 19.27
N LEU A 151 11.02 -5.99 18.02
CA LEU A 151 10.26 -6.24 16.79
C LEU A 151 10.05 -7.73 16.47
N GLU A 152 10.57 -8.66 17.29
CA GLU A 152 10.26 -10.09 17.23
C GLU A 152 8.95 -10.45 17.96
N LEU A 153 8.43 -9.56 18.81
CA LEU A 153 7.25 -9.85 19.62
C LEU A 153 5.92 -9.62 18.87
N ALA A 154 5.31 -10.78 18.53
CA ALA A 154 3.89 -11.07 18.31
C ALA A 154 3.37 -11.10 16.86
N LEU A 155 3.67 -12.18 16.13
CA LEU A 155 2.75 -12.76 15.12
C LEU A 155 1.99 -13.98 15.68
N SER A 156 1.86 -14.07 17.01
CA SER A 156 1.09 -15.12 17.67
C SER A 156 -0.32 -14.65 17.98
N ARG A 157 -1.19 -14.64 16.95
CA ARG A 157 -2.57 -15.14 16.91
C ARG A 157 -3.35 -14.60 15.73
#